data_AF-A0A536CMY9-F1
#
_entry.id   AF-A0A536CMY9-F1
#
_cell.length_a   1.000
_cell.length_b   1.000
_cell.length_c   1.000
_cell.angle_alpha   90.00
_cell.angle_beta   90.00
_cell.angle_gamma   90.00
#
_symmetry.space_group_name_H-M   'P 1'
#
loop_
_entity.id
_entity.type
_entity.pdbx_description
1 polymer ?
#
loop_
_entity_poly.entity_id
_entity_poly.type
_entity_poly.pdbx_seq_one_letter_code
_entity_poly.pdbx_strand_id
1 'polypeptide(L)'
;MDAYICATCGVQHEPSDEPPDHCVICEDERQYVGWSGQRWTTLEELRAGHRNEIHDDLGLTGIGTKPAVAIGQRALLVQSSAGNLLWDCITVIDDATVDAVRKLGGLRAIAISHPHYYSCMVVWAKAFDVPVYLHAADRRWVMRPDAKIEHWSGETKELWDGMTLIRVGGHFDGGTVMHWPGGAEGRGALLAGDLLQVAQDRRWVSFMYSYPNYIPLPASEIDRIVASIEPFAFDRIYGAWWDRNVASDASAAVHRSAERYKKALTRRL
;
A
#
# COMPACT_ATOMS: atom_id res chain seq x y z
N MET A 1 4.77 -6.77 27.16
CA MET A 1 3.78 -7.28 26.20
C MET A 1 4.34 -7.05 24.82
N ASP A 2 4.39 -8.11 24.03
CA ASP A 2 4.91 -8.07 22.68
C ASP A 2 3.79 -7.72 21.70
N ALA A 3 4.13 -6.98 20.65
CA ALA A 3 3.21 -6.70 19.56
C ALA A 3 3.35 -7.78 18.48
N TYR A 4 2.44 -8.76 18.51
CA TYR A 4 2.43 -9.88 17.57
C TYR A 4 2.09 -9.45 16.15
N ILE A 5 2.67 -10.14 15.19
CA ILE A 5 2.54 -9.92 13.76
C ILE A 5 1.97 -11.17 13.13
N CYS A 6 0.88 -11.05 12.37
CA CYS A 6 0.34 -12.16 11.60
C CYS A 6 1.35 -12.56 10.52
N ALA A 7 1.79 -13.82 10.50
CA ALA A 7 2.79 -14.29 9.55
C ALA A 7 2.31 -14.30 8.09
N THR A 8 0.99 -14.28 7.85
CA THR A 8 0.40 -14.28 6.50
C THR A 8 0.26 -12.86 5.93
N CYS A 9 -0.41 -11.94 6.63
CA CYS A 9 -0.62 -10.58 6.13
C CYS A 9 0.43 -9.57 6.59
N GLY A 10 1.21 -9.88 7.62
CA GLY A 10 2.29 -9.02 8.12
C GLY A 10 1.80 -7.82 8.96
N VAL A 11 0.49 -7.73 9.20
CA VAL A 11 -0.12 -6.70 10.06
C VAL A 11 0.21 -6.99 11.51
N GLN A 12 0.66 -5.94 12.22
CA GLN A 12 0.95 -5.98 13.64
C GLN A 12 -0.29 -5.63 14.46
N HIS A 13 -0.50 -6.37 15.53
CA HIS A 13 -1.61 -6.20 16.46
C HIS A 13 -1.18 -5.44 17.72
N GLU A 14 -2.17 -4.99 18.49
CA GLU A 14 -1.96 -4.41 19.81
C GLU A 14 -1.13 -5.34 20.71
N PRO A 15 -0.22 -4.80 21.55
CA PRO A 15 0.56 -5.64 22.45
C PRO A 15 -0.31 -6.47 23.40
N SER A 16 0.04 -7.75 23.55
CA SER A 16 -0.62 -8.70 24.45
C SER A 16 0.40 -9.65 25.08
N ASP A 17 -0.03 -10.44 26.08
CA ASP A 17 0.80 -11.48 26.69
C ASP A 17 0.87 -12.76 25.84
N GLU A 18 -0.18 -13.03 25.08
CA GLU A 18 -0.31 -14.18 24.17
C GLU A 18 -0.70 -13.68 22.76
N PRO A 19 -0.35 -14.41 21.68
CA PRO A 19 -0.77 -14.04 20.34
C PRO A 19 -2.30 -14.05 20.22
N PRO A 20 -2.91 -13.15 19.40
CA PRO A 20 -4.35 -13.17 19.20
C PRO A 20 -4.84 -14.50 18.63
N ASP A 21 -6.03 -14.95 19.02
CA ASP A 21 -6.61 -16.20 18.52
C ASP A 21 -6.83 -16.16 16.99
N HIS A 22 -7.21 -14.98 16.47
CA HIS A 22 -7.60 -14.77 15.09
C HIS A 22 -6.98 -13.50 14.51
N CYS A 23 -6.61 -13.53 13.24
CA CYS A 23 -6.26 -12.35 12.48
C CYS A 23 -7.48 -11.90 11.66
N VAL A 24 -8.18 -10.87 12.13
CA VAL A 24 -9.39 -10.32 11.48
C VAL A 24 -9.14 -9.94 10.02
N ILE A 25 -7.93 -9.53 9.67
CA ILE A 25 -7.53 -9.23 8.29
C ILE A 25 -7.46 -10.49 7.42
N CYS A 26 -6.96 -11.60 7.96
CA CYS A 26 -6.79 -12.87 7.23
C CYS A 26 -8.09 -13.68 7.13
N GLU A 27 -9.03 -13.48 8.06
CA GLU A 27 -10.35 -14.11 8.02
C GLU A 27 -11.33 -13.39 7.09
N ASP A 28 -11.01 -12.17 6.67
CA ASP A 28 -11.76 -11.47 5.64
C ASP A 28 -11.51 -12.10 4.26
N GLU A 29 -12.55 -12.18 3.43
CA GLU A 29 -12.54 -12.80 2.10
C GLU A 29 -11.60 -12.12 1.07
N ARG A 30 -11.02 -10.98 1.43
CA ARG A 30 -9.99 -10.28 0.65
C ARG A 30 -8.58 -10.79 0.92
N GLN A 31 -8.46 -11.68 1.90
CA GLN A 31 -7.24 -12.36 2.28
C GLN A 31 -7.55 -13.83 2.62
N TYR A 32 -6.61 -14.51 3.27
CA TYR A 32 -6.75 -15.88 3.69
C TYR A 32 -5.95 -16.16 4.96
N VAL A 33 -6.38 -17.15 5.71
CA VAL A 33 -5.58 -17.81 6.74
C VAL A 33 -4.59 -18.74 6.03
N GLY A 34 -3.33 -18.74 6.47
CA GLY A 34 -2.28 -19.55 5.84
C GLY A 34 -2.64 -21.03 5.80
N TRP A 35 -2.14 -21.77 4.80
CA TRP A 35 -2.49 -23.19 4.60
C TRP A 35 -2.12 -24.10 5.77
N SER A 36 -1.16 -23.68 6.60
CA SER A 36 -0.78 -24.36 7.85
C SER A 36 -1.46 -23.78 9.10
N GLY A 37 -2.55 -23.05 8.92
CA GLY A 37 -3.26 -22.33 9.98
C GLY A 37 -2.73 -20.92 10.25
N GLN A 38 -3.37 -20.25 11.20
CA GLN A 38 -2.96 -18.94 11.70
C GLN A 38 -1.63 -19.06 12.45
N ARG A 39 -0.65 -18.23 12.08
CA ARG A 39 0.66 -18.18 12.74
C ARG A 39 1.03 -16.75 13.08
N TRP A 40 1.77 -16.61 14.15
CA TRP A 40 2.22 -15.34 14.70
C TRP A 40 3.73 -15.32 14.83
N THR A 41 4.30 -14.13 14.72
CA THR A 41 5.72 -13.86 14.95
C THR A 41 5.85 -12.49 15.61
N THR A 42 7.06 -12.09 15.98
CA THR A 42 7.37 -10.74 16.48
C THR A 42 8.34 -10.01 15.57
N LEU A 43 8.44 -8.69 15.75
CA LEU A 43 9.43 -7.91 15.00
C LEU A 43 10.88 -8.35 15.34
N GLU A 44 11.13 -8.79 16.57
CA GLU A 44 12.43 -9.30 17.00
C GLU A 44 12.83 -10.56 16.22
N GLU A 45 11.91 -11.53 16.12
CA GLU A 45 12.14 -12.76 15.35
C GLU A 45 12.39 -12.46 13.86
N LEU A 46 11.58 -11.57 13.28
CA LEU A 46 11.75 -11.19 11.88
C LEU A 46 13.11 -10.52 11.63
N ARG A 47 13.56 -9.65 12.54
CA ARG A 47 14.89 -9.01 12.46
C ARG A 47 16.05 -10.01 12.55
N ALA A 48 15.86 -11.21 13.10
CA ALA A 48 16.91 -12.20 13.14
C ALA A 48 17.22 -12.78 11.74
N GLY A 49 16.20 -12.93 10.88
CA GLY A 49 16.31 -13.60 9.58
C GLY A 49 16.11 -12.72 8.34
N HIS A 50 15.60 -11.50 8.51
CA HIS A 50 15.22 -10.63 7.40
C HIS A 50 15.95 -9.29 7.44
N ARG A 51 16.24 -8.73 6.27
CA ARG A 51 16.82 -7.39 6.09
C ARG A 51 16.06 -6.65 5.01
N ASN A 52 16.04 -5.33 5.08
CA ASN A 52 15.49 -4.54 3.98
C ASN A 52 16.55 -4.28 2.91
N GLU A 53 16.15 -4.43 1.66
CA GLU A 53 16.87 -3.93 0.49
C GLU A 53 16.29 -2.57 0.09
N ILE A 54 17.17 -1.63 -0.24
CA ILE A 54 16.82 -0.24 -0.56
C ILE A 54 17.54 0.14 -1.83
N HIS A 55 16.79 0.42 -2.89
CA HIS A 55 17.35 0.80 -4.19
C HIS A 55 16.33 1.56 -5.04
N ASP A 56 16.81 2.16 -6.13
CA ASP A 56 15.95 2.79 -7.13
C ASP A 56 14.99 1.75 -7.73
N ASP A 57 13.74 2.17 -7.92
CA ASP A 57 12.76 1.49 -8.75
C ASP A 57 11.97 2.53 -9.54
N LEU A 58 12.52 2.85 -10.71
CA LEU A 58 11.95 3.79 -11.68
C LEU A 58 11.91 5.24 -11.16
N GLY A 59 13.00 5.68 -10.51
CA GLY A 59 13.18 7.04 -10.02
C GLY A 59 12.62 7.29 -8.62
N LEU A 60 12.05 6.28 -7.96
CA LEU A 60 11.71 6.31 -6.54
C LEU A 60 12.62 5.35 -5.78
N THR A 61 12.95 5.69 -4.53
CA THR A 61 13.63 4.74 -3.65
C THR A 61 12.59 3.74 -3.12
N GLY A 62 12.70 2.48 -3.53
CA GLY A 62 11.92 1.39 -2.96
C GLY A 62 12.59 0.78 -1.72
N ILE A 63 11.78 0.25 -0.81
CA ILE A 63 12.21 -0.46 0.40
C ILE A 63 11.43 -1.77 0.48
N GLY A 64 12.11 -2.90 0.35
CA GLY A 64 11.50 -4.23 0.39
C GLY A 64 12.25 -5.17 1.32
N THR A 65 11.58 -6.20 1.85
CA THR A 65 12.18 -7.13 2.82
C THR A 65 12.70 -8.40 2.13
N LYS A 66 13.91 -8.84 2.48
CA LYS A 66 14.57 -10.05 1.99
C LYS A 66 15.07 -10.95 3.14
N PRO A 67 14.75 -12.26 3.13
CA PRO A 67 13.75 -12.92 2.29
C PRO A 67 12.37 -12.27 2.42
N ALA A 68 11.49 -12.45 1.42
CA ALA A 68 10.14 -11.93 1.50
C ALA A 68 9.41 -12.52 2.72
N VAL A 69 8.56 -11.70 3.36
CA VAL A 69 7.71 -12.09 4.48
C VAL A 69 6.30 -11.58 4.23
N ALA A 70 5.31 -12.29 4.75
CA ALA A 70 3.91 -11.98 4.56
C ALA A 70 3.57 -11.78 3.07
N ILE A 71 3.02 -10.62 2.69
CA ILE A 71 2.61 -10.33 1.32
C ILE A 71 3.82 -9.99 0.41
N GLY A 72 4.93 -9.53 1.00
CA GLY A 72 6.15 -9.22 0.24
C GLY A 72 6.05 -7.98 -0.64
N GLN A 73 5.19 -7.03 -0.29
CA GLN A 73 5.13 -5.70 -0.90
C GLN A 73 6.38 -4.87 -0.57
N ARG A 74 6.62 -3.81 -1.33
CA ARG A 74 7.61 -2.78 -1.01
C ARG A 74 6.93 -1.46 -0.63
N ALA A 75 7.56 -0.72 0.26
CA ALA A 75 7.23 0.69 0.48
C ALA A 75 8.01 1.56 -0.51
N LEU A 76 7.47 2.74 -0.83
CA LEU A 76 8.10 3.71 -1.73
C LEU A 76 8.36 5.02 -0.99
N LEU A 77 9.60 5.51 -1.02
CA LEU A 77 9.95 6.81 -0.47
C LEU A 77 9.79 7.89 -1.55
N VAL A 78 8.73 8.69 -1.42
CA VAL A 78 8.48 9.85 -2.29
C VAL A 78 9.18 11.07 -1.71
N GLN A 79 10.21 11.54 -2.40
CA GLN A 79 11.00 12.68 -1.97
C GLN A 79 10.45 13.98 -2.56
N SER A 80 10.24 14.96 -1.69
CA SER A 80 9.69 16.27 -2.05
C SER A 80 10.38 17.37 -1.25
N SER A 81 10.37 18.59 -1.78
CA SER A 81 11.07 19.73 -1.19
C SER A 81 10.56 20.11 0.20
N ALA A 82 9.26 19.89 0.47
CA ALA A 82 8.64 20.13 1.76
C ALA A 82 8.58 18.88 2.66
N GLY A 83 9.31 17.81 2.33
CA GLY A 83 9.47 16.61 3.15
C GLY A 83 9.10 15.32 2.42
N ASN A 84 9.65 14.20 2.89
CA ASN A 84 9.42 12.91 2.25
C ASN A 84 8.15 12.23 2.78
N LEU A 85 7.46 11.49 1.93
CA LEU A 85 6.36 10.60 2.30
C LEU A 85 6.79 9.15 2.08
N LEU A 86 6.53 8.28 3.07
CA LEU A 86 6.55 6.84 2.83
C LEU A 86 5.17 6.42 2.34
N TRP A 87 5.10 5.92 1.10
CA TRP A 87 3.90 5.34 0.53
C TRP A 87 3.87 3.83 0.74
N ASP A 88 2.73 3.37 1.26
CA ASP A 88 2.56 2.04 1.85
C ASP A 88 3.57 1.76 2.97
N CYS A 89 3.45 0.60 3.60
CA CYS A 89 4.35 0.20 4.69
C CYS A 89 4.74 -1.26 4.54
N ILE A 90 5.87 -1.61 5.16
CA ILE A 90 6.36 -2.99 5.26
C ILE A 90 6.52 -3.38 6.74
N THR A 91 6.56 -4.69 6.99
CA THR A 91 6.59 -5.24 8.35
C THR A 91 7.96 -5.07 9.00
N VAL A 92 9.05 -5.37 8.27
CA VAL A 92 10.39 -5.30 8.84
C VAL A 92 10.91 -3.88 8.82
N ILE A 93 11.40 -3.42 9.97
CA ILE A 93 12.12 -2.17 10.15
C ILE A 93 13.25 -2.44 11.14
N ASP A 94 14.46 -1.97 10.87
CA ASP A 94 15.62 -2.06 11.75
C ASP A 94 16.42 -0.74 11.74
N ASP A 95 17.42 -0.61 12.60
CA ASP A 95 18.20 0.63 12.72
C ASP A 95 18.93 0.97 11.41
N ALA A 96 19.40 -0.03 10.67
CA ALA A 96 20.03 0.17 9.36
C ALA A 96 19.07 0.78 8.34
N THR A 97 17.82 0.31 8.31
CA THR A 97 16.74 0.87 7.48
C THR A 97 16.43 2.30 7.90
N VAL A 98 16.30 2.56 9.21
CA VAL A 98 16.02 3.89 9.74
C VAL A 98 17.13 4.88 9.36
N ASP A 99 18.39 4.49 9.54
CA ASP A 99 19.55 5.30 9.19
C ASP A 99 19.63 5.57 7.69
N ALA A 100 19.32 4.58 6.85
CA ALA A 100 19.28 4.76 5.40
C ALA A 100 18.21 5.79 4.99
N VAL A 101 17.00 5.69 5.53
CA VAL A 101 15.92 6.66 5.23
C VAL A 101 16.24 8.05 5.78
N ARG A 102 16.86 8.16 6.97
CA ARG A 102 17.32 9.46 7.52
C ARG A 102 18.37 10.12 6.63
N LYS A 103 19.30 9.35 6.06
CA LYS A 103 20.29 9.86 5.09
C LYS A 103 19.63 10.39 3.80
N LEU A 104 18.44 9.90 3.47
CA LEU A 104 17.63 10.37 2.33
C LEU A 104 16.69 11.53 2.68
N GLY A 105 16.82 12.13 3.88
CA GLY A 105 16.01 13.27 4.34
C GLY A 105 14.93 12.91 5.35
N GLY A 106 14.88 11.66 5.83
CA GLY A 106 13.89 11.22 6.83
C GLY A 106 12.49 11.11 6.25
N LEU A 107 11.47 11.16 7.12
CA LEU A 107 10.05 11.16 6.75
C LEU A 107 9.36 12.38 7.34
N ARG A 108 8.34 12.89 6.64
CA ARG A 108 7.36 13.85 7.17
C ARG A 108 6.04 13.18 7.52
N ALA A 109 5.63 12.15 6.77
CA ALA A 109 4.48 11.31 7.08
C ALA A 109 4.59 9.93 6.42
N ILE A 110 3.68 9.04 6.81
CA ILE A 110 3.41 7.76 6.14
C ILE A 110 1.97 7.84 5.63
N ALA A 111 1.71 7.39 4.40
CA ALA A 111 0.35 7.19 3.90
C ALA A 111 0.24 5.79 3.31
N ILE A 112 -0.86 5.10 3.60
CA ILE A 112 -1.01 3.68 3.27
C ILE A 112 -2.28 3.49 2.45
N SER A 113 -2.17 2.72 1.38
CA SER A 113 -3.24 2.50 0.42
C SER A 113 -4.45 1.79 1.03
N HIS A 114 -4.23 0.72 1.80
CA HIS A 114 -5.30 -0.11 2.36
C HIS A 114 -4.81 -1.06 3.49
N PRO A 115 -5.71 -1.73 4.22
CA PRO A 115 -5.39 -2.50 5.43
C PRO A 115 -4.31 -3.58 5.33
N HIS A 116 -4.16 -4.24 4.19
CA HIS A 116 -3.13 -5.28 4.05
C HIS A 116 -1.71 -4.72 4.21
N TYR A 117 -1.51 -3.44 3.93
CA TYR A 117 -0.20 -2.79 4.02
C TYR A 117 -0.03 -1.96 5.29
N TYR A 118 -0.93 -2.08 6.27
CA TYR A 118 -0.76 -1.43 7.58
C TYR A 118 0.47 -1.97 8.33
N SER A 119 0.81 -3.25 8.10
CA SER A 119 2.08 -3.86 8.50
C SER A 119 2.54 -3.46 9.92
N CYS A 120 3.75 -2.92 10.06
CA CYS A 120 4.26 -2.35 11.31
C CYS A 120 4.23 -0.81 11.32
N MET A 121 3.20 -0.18 10.73
CA MET A 121 3.11 1.28 10.56
C MET A 121 3.34 2.07 11.85
N VAL A 122 2.91 1.56 13.01
CA VAL A 122 3.12 2.22 14.31
C VAL A 122 4.60 2.23 14.71
N VAL A 123 5.35 1.17 14.41
CA VAL A 123 6.80 1.12 14.67
C VAL A 123 7.52 2.11 13.76
N TRP A 124 7.16 2.14 12.48
CA TRP A 124 7.68 3.14 11.54
C TRP A 124 7.37 4.56 11.99
N ALA A 125 6.12 4.87 12.30
CA ALA A 125 5.69 6.19 12.76
C ALA A 125 6.46 6.67 13.98
N LYS A 126 6.70 5.78 14.96
CA LYS A 126 7.49 6.11 16.16
C LYS A 126 8.98 6.28 15.87
N ALA A 127 9.56 5.49 14.97
CA ALA A 127 10.98 5.59 14.63
C ALA A 127 11.34 6.92 13.95
N PHE A 128 10.39 7.52 13.22
CA PHE A 128 10.56 8.81 12.54
C PHE A 128 9.80 9.97 13.21
N ASP A 129 9.02 9.69 14.25
CA ASP A 129 8.15 10.66 14.95
C ASP A 129 7.08 11.34 14.06
N VAL A 130 6.56 10.63 13.06
CA VAL A 130 5.65 11.17 12.02
C VAL A 130 4.22 10.61 12.10
N PRO A 131 3.21 11.32 11.57
CA PRO A 131 1.85 10.79 11.46
C PRO A 131 1.71 9.72 10.38
N VAL A 132 0.68 8.88 10.53
CA VAL A 132 0.22 7.89 9.53
C VAL A 132 -1.18 8.29 9.05
N TYR A 133 -1.33 8.56 7.76
CA TYR A 133 -2.61 8.89 7.16
C TYR A 133 -3.33 7.64 6.67
N LEU A 134 -4.51 7.37 7.24
CA LEU A 134 -5.40 6.26 6.86
C LEU A 134 -6.80 6.79 6.57
N HIS A 135 -7.48 6.26 5.56
CA HIS A 135 -8.86 6.65 5.32
C HIS A 135 -9.79 6.14 6.44
N ALA A 136 -10.75 6.95 6.88
CA ALA A 136 -11.61 6.67 8.02
C ALA A 136 -12.55 5.48 7.81
N ALA A 137 -12.90 5.17 6.55
CA ALA A 137 -13.72 4.01 6.21
C ALA A 137 -13.03 2.67 6.58
N ASP A 138 -11.70 2.67 6.66
CA ASP A 138 -10.93 1.47 7.00
C ASP A 138 -10.57 1.39 8.49
N ARG A 139 -11.09 2.28 9.33
CA ARG A 139 -10.75 2.35 10.77
C ARG A 139 -10.89 1.02 11.50
N ARG A 140 -11.91 0.22 11.16
CA ARG A 140 -12.14 -1.10 11.78
C ARG A 140 -10.99 -2.10 11.55
N TRP A 141 -10.14 -1.84 10.57
CA TRP A 141 -9.02 -2.69 10.21
C TRP A 141 -7.70 -2.31 10.89
N VAL A 142 -7.71 -1.28 11.75
CA VAL A 142 -6.55 -0.90 12.56
C VAL A 142 -6.41 -1.86 13.73
N MET A 143 -5.53 -2.86 13.58
CA MET A 143 -5.29 -3.89 14.61
C MET A 143 -4.36 -3.44 15.73
N ARG A 144 -3.60 -2.34 15.50
CA ARG A 144 -2.75 -1.70 16.50
C ARG A 144 -3.06 -0.20 16.55
N PRO A 145 -3.94 0.25 17.45
CA PRO A 145 -4.26 1.66 17.59
C PRO A 145 -3.05 2.45 18.12
N ASP A 146 -2.88 3.69 17.67
CA ASP A 146 -1.83 4.59 18.14
C ASP A 146 -2.21 6.06 17.87
N ALA A 147 -1.73 6.99 18.71
CA ALA A 147 -1.99 8.41 18.57
C ALA A 147 -1.35 9.05 17.32
N LYS A 148 -0.35 8.39 16.71
CA LYS A 148 0.22 8.82 15.42
C LYS A 148 -0.71 8.57 14.22
N ILE A 149 -1.77 7.80 14.38
CA ILE A 149 -2.71 7.50 13.28
C ILE A 149 -3.69 8.66 13.12
N GLU A 150 -3.64 9.30 11.97
CA GLU A 150 -4.55 10.38 11.58
C GLU A 150 -5.53 9.87 10.52
N HIS A 151 -6.79 9.72 10.93
CA HIS A 151 -7.86 9.38 10.00
C HIS A 151 -8.29 10.59 9.19
N TRP A 152 -8.47 10.39 7.88
CA TRP A 152 -9.07 11.37 6.99
C TRP A 152 -10.33 10.81 6.32
N SER A 153 -11.22 11.70 5.90
CA SER A 153 -12.53 11.34 5.33
C SER A 153 -12.79 12.14 4.06
N GLY A 154 -13.71 11.65 3.23
CA GLY A 154 -14.08 12.28 1.98
C GLY A 154 -13.38 11.62 0.79
N GLU A 155 -13.46 12.25 -0.38
CA GLU A 155 -12.90 11.65 -1.60
C GLU A 155 -11.42 11.99 -1.79
N THR A 156 -10.94 13.11 -1.23
CA THR A 156 -9.54 13.52 -1.32
C THR A 156 -9.01 14.14 -0.02
N LYS A 157 -7.69 14.06 0.16
CA LYS A 157 -6.93 14.82 1.17
C LYS A 157 -5.67 15.38 0.53
N GLU A 158 -5.58 16.70 0.48
CA GLU A 158 -4.36 17.39 0.07
C GLU A 158 -3.25 17.19 1.12
N LEU A 159 -2.04 16.98 0.62
CA LEU A 159 -0.79 16.99 1.36
C LEU A 159 0.04 18.20 0.89
N TRP A 160 1.35 18.17 1.11
CA TRP A 160 2.25 19.21 0.65
C TRP A 160 2.72 18.99 -0.80
N ASP A 161 3.29 20.02 -1.42
CA ASP A 161 3.81 20.02 -2.80
C ASP A 161 2.78 19.51 -3.84
N GLY A 162 1.49 19.74 -3.58
CA GLY A 162 0.38 19.33 -4.44
C GLY A 162 0.11 17.82 -4.44
N MET A 163 0.79 17.03 -3.60
CA MET A 163 0.47 15.61 -3.44
C MET A 163 -0.93 15.46 -2.86
N THR A 164 -1.69 14.48 -3.37
CA THR A 164 -3.09 14.29 -2.98
C THR A 164 -3.38 12.82 -2.75
N LEU A 165 -3.92 12.49 -1.57
CA LEU A 165 -4.53 11.18 -1.32
C LEU A 165 -5.93 11.15 -1.92
N ILE A 166 -6.27 10.09 -2.64
CA ILE A 166 -7.53 9.93 -3.37
C ILE A 166 -8.17 8.61 -2.94
N ARG A 167 -9.40 8.68 -2.45
CA ARG A 167 -10.17 7.50 -2.05
C ARG A 167 -10.80 6.86 -3.29
N VAL A 168 -10.22 5.76 -3.76
CA VAL A 168 -10.70 5.01 -4.92
C VAL A 168 -11.67 3.89 -4.52
N GLY A 169 -11.57 3.35 -3.31
CA GLY A 169 -12.42 2.24 -2.84
C GLY A 169 -12.11 0.91 -3.55
N GLY A 170 -13.14 0.08 -3.74
CA GLY A 170 -13.04 -1.20 -4.45
C GLY A 170 -12.52 -2.33 -3.56
N HIS A 171 -11.21 -2.52 -3.49
CA HIS A 171 -10.58 -3.57 -2.65
C HIS A 171 -10.91 -3.37 -1.17
N PHE A 172 -10.86 -2.13 -0.69
CA PHE A 172 -11.37 -1.72 0.62
C PHE A 172 -12.16 -0.44 0.47
N ASP A 173 -13.14 -0.20 1.35
CA ASP A 173 -14.00 0.98 1.26
C ASP A 173 -13.20 2.30 1.38
N GLY A 174 -12.11 2.27 2.13
CA GLY A 174 -11.13 3.35 2.25
C GLY A 174 -9.90 3.23 1.36
N GLY A 175 -9.90 2.30 0.39
CA GLY A 175 -8.82 2.10 -0.56
C GLY A 175 -8.35 3.43 -1.17
N THR A 176 -7.07 3.73 -1.01
CA THR A 176 -6.46 5.02 -1.30
C THR A 176 -5.33 4.87 -2.31
N VAL A 177 -5.30 5.73 -3.32
CA VAL A 177 -4.10 5.97 -4.15
C VAL A 177 -3.55 7.36 -3.85
N MET A 178 -2.29 7.61 -4.17
CA MET A 178 -1.73 8.96 -4.09
C MET A 178 -1.36 9.49 -5.47
N HIS A 179 -1.82 10.70 -5.76
CA HIS A 179 -1.31 11.51 -6.85
C HIS A 179 -0.08 12.31 -6.41
N TRP A 180 0.98 12.20 -7.20
CA TRP A 180 2.21 12.96 -7.04
C TRP A 180 2.49 13.77 -8.31
N PRO A 181 2.22 15.09 -8.32
CA PRO A 181 2.39 15.91 -9.53
C PRO A 181 3.85 16.05 -9.97
N GLY A 182 4.80 16.04 -9.03
CA GLY A 182 6.24 16.11 -9.34
C GLY A 182 6.82 14.82 -9.93
N GLY A 183 6.05 13.72 -9.93
CA GLY A 183 6.49 12.42 -10.45
C GLY A 183 6.67 12.41 -11.96
N ALA A 184 7.41 11.43 -12.46
CA ALA A 184 7.64 11.23 -13.90
C ALA A 184 8.11 12.50 -14.62
N GLU A 185 9.15 13.15 -14.08
CA GLU A 185 9.71 14.41 -14.63
C GLU A 185 8.67 15.53 -14.72
N GLY A 186 7.75 15.61 -13.75
CA GLY A 186 6.68 16.61 -13.71
C GLY A 186 5.46 16.28 -14.57
N ARG A 187 5.39 15.10 -15.20
CA ARG A 187 4.18 14.61 -15.90
C ARG A 187 3.14 13.99 -14.95
N GLY A 188 3.48 13.85 -13.67
CA GLY A 188 2.65 13.28 -12.64
C GLY A 188 2.73 11.76 -12.56
N ALA A 189 2.52 11.22 -11.36
CA ALA A 189 2.44 9.79 -11.10
C ALA A 189 1.33 9.44 -10.12
N LEU A 190 0.83 8.21 -10.23
CA LEU A 190 0.01 7.57 -9.20
C LEU A 190 0.80 6.50 -8.47
N LEU A 191 0.77 6.52 -7.15
CA LEU A 191 1.20 5.41 -6.31
C LEU A 191 -0.06 4.65 -5.90
N ALA A 192 -0.19 3.41 -6.36
CA ALA A 192 -1.46 2.71 -6.37
C ALA A 192 -1.51 1.44 -5.51
N GLY A 193 -0.37 0.98 -4.98
CA GLY A 193 -0.30 -0.32 -4.32
C GLY A 193 -0.80 -1.43 -5.25
N ASP A 194 -1.79 -2.20 -4.82
CA ASP A 194 -2.51 -3.18 -5.65
C ASP A 194 -3.96 -2.77 -5.99
N LEU A 195 -4.40 -1.58 -5.58
CA LEU A 195 -5.72 -1.04 -5.95
C LEU A 195 -5.85 -0.84 -7.46
N LEU A 196 -4.73 -0.45 -8.10
CA LEU A 196 -4.52 -0.56 -9.55
C LEU A 196 -3.36 -1.53 -9.80
N GLN A 197 -3.63 -2.83 -9.72
CA GLN A 197 -2.60 -3.86 -9.85
C GLN A 197 -1.93 -3.80 -11.22
N VAL A 198 -0.66 -3.42 -11.24
CA VAL A 198 0.12 -3.42 -12.49
C VAL A 198 0.26 -4.85 -13.02
N ALA A 199 -0.17 -5.05 -14.25
CA ALA A 199 -0.14 -6.35 -14.93
C ALA A 199 1.28 -6.75 -15.36
N GLN A 200 1.45 -8.02 -15.74
CA GLN A 200 2.78 -8.58 -16.04
C GLN A 200 3.51 -7.89 -17.18
N ASP A 201 2.79 -7.43 -18.21
CA ASP A 201 3.36 -6.72 -19.36
C ASP A 201 3.50 -5.20 -19.11
N ARG A 202 3.20 -4.72 -17.90
CA ARG A 202 3.43 -3.35 -17.40
C ARG A 202 2.82 -2.23 -18.26
N ARG A 203 1.86 -2.57 -19.12
CA ARG A 203 1.08 -1.62 -19.96
C ARG A 203 -0.38 -1.55 -19.56
N TRP A 204 -0.77 -2.35 -18.58
CA TRP A 204 -2.15 -2.50 -18.12
C TRP A 204 -2.17 -2.58 -16.60
N VAL A 205 -3.33 -2.31 -16.05
CA VAL A 205 -3.66 -2.57 -14.65
C VAL A 205 -4.83 -3.57 -14.57
N SER A 206 -5.11 -4.05 -13.37
CA SER A 206 -6.30 -4.84 -13.03
C SER A 206 -6.98 -4.25 -11.81
N PHE A 207 -8.23 -4.67 -11.58
CA PHE A 207 -9.09 -4.25 -10.49
C PHE A 207 -9.68 -5.52 -9.86
N MET A 208 -9.47 -5.75 -8.56
CA MET A 208 -10.05 -6.90 -7.88
C MET A 208 -10.53 -6.51 -6.50
N TYR A 209 -11.57 -7.20 -6.06
CA TYR A 209 -12.05 -7.10 -4.69
C TYR A 209 -11.18 -7.98 -3.79
N SER A 210 -10.74 -9.14 -4.29
CA SER A 210 -9.77 -10.01 -3.62
C SER A 210 -8.82 -10.61 -4.65
N TYR A 211 -7.57 -10.17 -4.65
CA TYR A 211 -6.51 -10.81 -5.44
C TYR A 211 -6.20 -12.26 -5.01
N PRO A 212 -6.00 -12.57 -3.71
CA PRO A 212 -5.62 -13.93 -3.32
C PRO A 212 -6.72 -14.95 -3.56
N ASN A 213 -7.99 -14.54 -3.50
CA ASN A 213 -9.15 -15.43 -3.73
C ASN A 213 -9.81 -15.23 -5.10
N TYR A 214 -9.20 -14.42 -5.96
CA TYR A 214 -9.64 -14.16 -7.33
C TYR A 214 -11.08 -13.63 -7.47
N ILE A 215 -11.52 -12.78 -6.53
CA ILE A 215 -12.86 -12.17 -6.56
C ILE A 215 -12.81 -10.87 -7.38
N PRO A 216 -13.57 -10.76 -8.48
CA PRO A 216 -13.57 -9.57 -9.32
C PRO A 216 -14.32 -8.40 -8.68
N LEU A 217 -13.99 -7.18 -9.10
CA LEU A 217 -14.86 -6.03 -8.84
C LEU A 217 -16.00 -5.97 -9.86
N PRO A 218 -17.21 -5.53 -9.46
CA PRO A 218 -18.27 -5.24 -10.41
C PRO A 218 -17.91 -4.02 -11.27
N ALA A 219 -18.48 -3.95 -12.47
CA ALA A 219 -18.21 -2.87 -13.43
C ALA A 219 -18.43 -1.46 -12.84
N SER A 220 -19.46 -1.29 -11.99
CA SER A 220 -19.77 -0.01 -11.34
C SER A 220 -18.65 0.49 -10.42
N GLU A 221 -17.96 -0.40 -9.70
CA GLU A 221 -16.83 -0.03 -8.84
C GLU A 221 -15.61 0.34 -9.67
N ILE A 222 -15.40 -0.32 -10.81
CA ILE A 222 -14.33 0.04 -11.75
C ILE A 222 -14.58 1.45 -12.32
N ASP A 223 -15.82 1.75 -12.71
CA ASP A 223 -16.19 3.08 -13.21
C ASP A 223 -15.97 4.16 -12.13
N ARG A 224 -16.29 3.86 -10.86
CA ARG A 224 -16.03 4.75 -9.71
C ARG A 224 -14.54 5.01 -9.52
N ILE A 225 -13.70 3.97 -9.58
CA ILE A 225 -12.25 4.08 -9.48
C ILE A 225 -11.70 4.97 -10.61
N VAL A 226 -12.09 4.72 -11.86
CA VAL A 226 -11.64 5.50 -13.02
C VAL A 226 -12.03 6.97 -12.85
N ALA A 227 -13.30 7.26 -12.53
CA ALA A 227 -13.80 8.62 -12.34
C ALA A 227 -13.08 9.37 -11.20
N SER A 228 -12.68 8.67 -10.13
CA SER A 228 -12.01 9.30 -8.98
C SER A 228 -10.60 9.81 -9.30
N ILE A 229 -9.91 9.19 -10.26
CA ILE A 229 -8.54 9.57 -10.65
C ILE A 229 -8.47 10.39 -11.94
N GLU A 230 -9.55 10.43 -12.73
CA GLU A 230 -9.64 11.18 -13.99
C GLU A 230 -9.25 12.68 -13.87
N PRO A 231 -9.57 13.40 -12.76
CA PRO A 231 -9.19 14.80 -12.62
C PRO A 231 -7.67 15.04 -12.49
N PHE A 232 -6.88 14.01 -12.27
CA PHE A 232 -5.45 14.11 -11.97
C PHE A 232 -4.61 13.76 -13.20
N ALA A 233 -3.63 14.61 -13.53
CA ALA A 233 -2.68 14.33 -14.60
C ALA A 233 -1.58 13.38 -14.12
N PHE A 234 -1.42 12.23 -14.77
CA PHE A 234 -0.33 11.28 -14.47
C PHE A 234 0.07 10.49 -15.72
N ASP A 235 1.38 10.27 -15.86
CA ASP A 235 1.98 9.48 -16.93
C ASP A 235 2.53 8.14 -16.42
N ARG A 236 2.74 8.00 -15.11
CA ARG A 236 3.32 6.80 -14.49
C ARG A 236 2.44 6.23 -13.37
N ILE A 237 2.43 4.91 -13.22
CA ILE A 237 1.86 4.22 -12.04
C ILE A 237 2.94 3.38 -11.37
N TYR A 238 3.04 3.48 -10.05
CA TYR A 238 3.82 2.59 -9.20
C TYR A 238 2.89 1.61 -8.49
N GLY A 239 3.10 0.31 -8.71
CA GLY A 239 2.39 -0.77 -8.00
C GLY A 239 3.07 -1.18 -6.70
N ALA A 240 2.62 -2.26 -6.05
CA ALA A 240 3.14 -2.73 -4.75
C ALA A 240 4.40 -3.63 -4.80
N TRP A 241 4.74 -4.27 -5.94
CA TRP A 241 5.94 -5.12 -6.06
C TRP A 241 7.04 -4.53 -6.94
N TRP A 242 8.29 -4.91 -6.66
CA TRP A 242 9.46 -4.56 -7.49
C TRP A 242 9.19 -4.72 -8.98
N ASP A 243 9.61 -3.73 -9.76
CA ASP A 243 9.45 -3.69 -11.23
C ASP A 243 8.01 -3.72 -11.74
N ARG A 244 6.98 -3.71 -10.87
CA ARG A 244 5.56 -3.66 -11.25
C ARG A 244 5.08 -2.22 -11.35
N ASN A 245 5.66 -1.52 -12.33
CA ASN A 245 5.33 -0.13 -12.63
C ASN A 245 4.93 0.03 -14.10
N VAL A 246 3.91 0.86 -14.36
CA VAL A 246 3.58 1.36 -15.71
C VAL A 246 4.42 2.61 -15.94
N ALA A 247 5.39 2.53 -16.85
CA ALA A 247 6.44 3.55 -16.95
C ALA A 247 6.01 4.87 -17.61
N SER A 248 5.04 4.79 -18.53
CA SER A 248 4.47 5.89 -19.32
C SER A 248 3.06 5.53 -19.77
N ASP A 249 2.30 6.51 -20.27
CA ASP A 249 0.95 6.32 -20.81
C ASP A 249 -0.04 5.71 -19.79
N ALA A 250 0.18 6.02 -18.50
CA ALA A 250 -0.53 5.38 -17.40
C ALA A 250 -2.03 5.74 -17.34
N SER A 251 -2.41 6.99 -17.63
CA SER A 251 -3.83 7.35 -17.67
C SER A 251 -4.58 6.55 -18.73
N ALA A 252 -4.05 6.47 -19.95
CA ALA A 252 -4.63 5.62 -20.98
C ALA A 252 -4.59 4.13 -20.58
N ALA A 253 -3.57 3.68 -19.81
CA ALA A 253 -3.46 2.33 -19.28
C ALA A 253 -4.64 1.95 -18.40
N VAL A 254 -5.06 2.85 -17.53
CA VAL A 254 -6.23 2.63 -16.67
C VAL A 254 -7.50 2.50 -17.52
N HIS A 255 -7.75 3.43 -18.44
CA HIS A 255 -8.95 3.43 -19.28
C HIS A 255 -9.06 2.17 -20.13
N ARG A 256 -8.01 1.80 -20.87
CA ARG A 256 -8.02 0.57 -21.68
C ARG A 256 -8.18 -0.68 -20.82
N SER A 257 -7.62 -0.69 -19.62
CA SER A 257 -7.73 -1.82 -18.68
C SER A 257 -9.15 -1.96 -18.15
N ALA A 258 -9.81 -0.85 -17.78
CA ALA A 258 -11.18 -0.85 -17.32
C ALA A 258 -12.13 -1.38 -18.40
N GLU A 259 -12.01 -0.88 -19.64
CA GLU A 259 -12.81 -1.37 -20.77
C GLU A 259 -12.58 -2.86 -21.05
N ARG A 260 -11.31 -3.29 -21.05
CA ARG A 260 -10.96 -4.71 -21.24
C ARG A 260 -11.56 -5.59 -20.13
N TYR A 261 -11.48 -5.14 -18.88
CA TYR A 261 -11.99 -5.87 -17.73
C TYR A 261 -13.52 -5.99 -17.77
N LYS A 262 -14.23 -4.87 -17.95
CA LYS A 262 -15.70 -4.85 -18.04
C LYS A 262 -16.21 -5.71 -19.21
N LYS A 263 -15.51 -5.71 -20.34
CA LYS A 263 -15.82 -6.60 -21.46
C LYS A 263 -15.63 -8.08 -21.09
N ALA A 264 -14.62 -8.42 -20.30
CA ALA A 264 -14.40 -9.79 -19.85
C ALA A 264 -15.52 -10.27 -18.91
N LEU A 265 -16.05 -9.40 -18.05
CA LEU A 265 -17.17 -9.73 -17.16
C LEU A 265 -18.48 -10.04 -17.90
N THR A 266 -18.70 -9.42 -19.06
CA THR A 266 -19.96 -9.54 -19.82
C THR A 266 -19.84 -10.45 -21.05
N ARG A 267 -18.64 -10.93 -21.38
CA ARG A 267 -18.40 -11.79 -22.54
C ARG A 267 -19.12 -13.11 -22.36
N ARG A 268 -19.99 -13.44 -23.31
CA ARG A 268 -20.47 -14.81 -23.52
C ARG A 268 -19.41 -15.55 -24.34
N LEU A 269 -18.92 -16.68 -23.82
CA LEU A 269 -18.00 -17.58 -24.51
C LEU A 269 -18.75 -18.46 -25.50
#